data_AF-V9DCB7-F1
#
_entry.id   AF-V9DCB7-F1
#
_cell.length_a   1.000
_cell.length_b   1.000
_cell.length_c   1.000
_cell.angle_alpha   90.00
_cell.angle_beta   90.00
_cell.angle_gamma   90.00
#
_symmetry.space_group_name_H-M   'P 1'
#
loop_
_entity.id
_entity.type
_entity.pdbx_description
1 polymer ?
#
loop_
_entity_poly.entity_id
_entity_poly.type
_entity_poly.pdbx_seq_one_letter_code
_entity_poly.pdbx_strand_id
1 'polypeptide(L)'
;MAQIKAKLGQRNDAAKGNKTFTAPYIHNSSFEPLLDLGTLPNYTESSAINRVVLRNFLLDPIKAHDCVRFERSFSHYEIYTEATDREKVLVHFTDGSSDRCDILVAAHGSGSRINQQVGLNNLVAIDAHATYVARGTLSHEKLTQLPEVLHSHPLMVFDRGASLYYACMPFCCLSRRLRVTHCVGF
;
A
#
# COMPACT_ATOMS: atom_id res chain seq x y z
N MET A 1 2.68 0.57 21.12
CA MET A 1 3.33 1.77 20.54
C MET A 1 4.86 1.66 20.41
N ALA A 2 5.59 1.23 21.45
CA ALA A 2 7.07 1.13 21.39
C ALA A 2 7.62 0.16 20.32
N GLN A 3 6.98 -0.99 20.08
CA GLN A 3 7.42 -1.97 19.06
C GLN A 3 7.23 -1.51 17.61
N ILE A 4 6.30 -0.57 17.36
CA ILE A 4 6.02 -0.05 16.01
C ILE A 4 7.18 0.83 15.54
N LYS A 5 7.68 1.72 16.41
CA LYS A 5 8.82 2.61 16.11
C LYS A 5 10.12 1.84 15.81
N ALA A 6 10.30 0.65 16.38
CA ALA A 6 11.48 -0.17 16.14
C ALA A 6 11.50 -0.90 14.78
N LYS A 7 10.32 -1.11 14.15
CA LYS A 7 10.17 -1.73 12.82
C LYS A 7 9.95 -0.71 11.70
N LEU A 8 9.58 0.52 12.05
CA LEU A 8 9.63 1.66 11.15
C LEU A 8 11.11 2.03 10.90
N GLY A 9 11.44 2.49 9.69
CA GLY A 9 12.74 3.13 9.46
C GLY A 9 12.91 4.25 10.49
N GLN A 10 14.01 4.25 11.25
CA GLN A 10 14.22 5.26 12.28
C GLN A 10 14.32 6.64 11.64
N ARG A 11 13.54 7.57 12.17
CA ARG A 11 13.49 8.99 11.81
C ARG A 11 14.70 9.67 12.45
N ASN A 12 15.56 10.28 11.64
CA ASN A 12 16.63 11.13 12.16
C ASN A 12 16.08 12.54 12.44
N ASP A 13 15.56 12.75 13.64
CA ASP A 13 15.09 14.06 14.10
C ASP A 13 16.25 15.04 14.48
N ALA A 14 17.51 14.67 14.20
CA ALA A 14 18.69 15.43 14.64
C ALA A 14 19.21 16.48 13.64
N ALA A 15 18.61 16.61 12.44
CA ALA A 15 18.96 17.66 11.50
C ALA A 15 17.90 18.78 11.54
N LYS A 16 18.22 19.86 12.25
CA LYS A 16 17.55 21.17 12.28
C LYS A 16 16.45 21.37 11.23
N GLY A 17 15.20 21.57 11.68
CA GLY A 17 14.16 22.32 10.97
C GLY A 17 13.54 21.70 9.71
N ASN A 18 14.10 20.64 9.14
CA ASN A 18 13.53 20.02 7.95
C ASN A 18 12.43 19.03 8.34
N LYS A 19 11.16 19.45 8.22
CA LYS A 19 10.04 18.51 8.04
C LYS A 19 10.48 17.49 7.00
N THR A 20 10.58 16.22 7.37
CA THR A 20 10.82 15.16 6.40
C THR A 20 9.56 15.10 5.53
N PHE A 21 9.60 15.74 4.36
CA PHE A 21 8.46 15.78 3.44
C PHE A 21 8.18 14.35 2.98
N THR A 22 7.16 13.73 3.56
CA THR A 22 6.67 12.42 3.13
C THR A 22 5.56 12.56 2.09
N ALA A 23 4.98 13.75 1.99
CA ALA A 23 4.08 14.13 0.93
C ALA A 23 4.86 14.34 -0.39
N PRO A 24 4.45 13.69 -1.50
CA PRO A 24 5.05 13.96 -2.78
C PRO A 24 4.61 15.30 -3.34
N TYR A 25 5.50 15.94 -4.07
CA TYR A 25 5.17 17.05 -4.95
C TYR A 25 4.79 16.51 -6.33
N ILE A 26 3.64 16.95 -6.84
CA ILE A 26 3.27 16.71 -8.24
C ILE A 26 4.02 17.71 -9.12
N HIS A 27 4.71 17.21 -10.13
CA HIS A 27 5.43 17.99 -11.12
C HIS A 27 4.95 17.68 -12.54
N ASN A 28 5.21 18.59 -13.48
CA ASN A 28 5.12 18.29 -14.90
C ASN A 28 6.36 17.54 -15.41
N SER A 29 6.37 17.17 -16.70
CA SER A 29 7.49 16.47 -17.36
C SER A 29 8.80 17.25 -17.36
N SER A 30 8.75 18.57 -17.16
CA SER A 30 9.92 19.45 -17.06
C SER A 30 10.43 19.60 -15.62
N PHE A 31 9.87 18.84 -14.67
CA PHE A 31 10.12 18.96 -13.22
C PHE A 31 9.81 20.34 -12.65
N GLU A 32 8.80 21.03 -13.21
CA GLU A 32 8.25 22.24 -12.60
C GLU A 32 7.14 21.85 -11.61
N PRO A 33 7.11 22.41 -10.40
CA PRO A 33 6.16 22.03 -9.37
C PRO A 33 4.75 22.49 -9.76
N LEU A 34 3.78 21.57 -9.70
CA LEU A 34 2.36 21.84 -9.93
C LEU A 34 1.57 21.88 -8.62
N LEU A 35 1.86 20.97 -7.69
CA LEU A 35 1.14 20.86 -6.42
C LEU A 35 2.00 20.23 -5.32
N ASP A 36 2.15 20.91 -4.19
CA ASP A 36 2.65 20.33 -2.94
C ASP A 36 1.51 19.66 -2.18
N LEU A 37 1.48 18.32 -2.17
CA LEU A 37 0.46 17.59 -1.43
C LEU A 37 0.53 17.83 0.08
N GLY A 38 1.69 18.19 0.63
CA GLY A 38 1.87 18.50 2.05
C GLY A 38 1.18 19.79 2.50
N THR A 39 0.73 20.63 1.56
CA THR A 39 -0.07 21.84 1.86
C THR A 39 -1.56 21.55 1.99
N LEU A 40 -2.03 20.37 1.57
CA LEU A 40 -3.44 20.03 1.61
C LEU A 40 -3.88 19.71 3.05
N PRO A 41 -5.01 20.25 3.52
CA PRO A 41 -5.44 20.14 4.92
C PRO A 41 -5.71 18.70 5.38
N ASN A 42 -6.00 17.79 4.45
CA ASN A 42 -6.30 16.38 4.73
C ASN A 42 -5.13 15.44 4.40
N TYR A 43 -3.97 15.97 4.02
CA TYR A 43 -2.81 15.16 3.74
C TYR A 43 -2.01 14.94 5.02
N THR A 44 -2.25 13.81 5.67
CA THR A 44 -1.58 13.45 6.92
C THR A 44 -0.13 13.03 6.67
N GLU A 45 0.74 13.37 7.62
CA GLU A 45 2.12 12.86 7.62
C GLU A 45 2.10 11.33 7.60
N SER A 46 2.75 10.75 6.60
CA SER A 46 2.91 9.30 6.50
C SER A 46 4.36 8.90 6.73
N SER A 47 4.60 7.62 7.01
CA SER A 47 5.95 7.07 7.11
C SER A 47 6.08 5.92 6.12
N ALA A 48 7.18 5.92 5.36
CA ALA A 48 7.48 4.81 4.48
C ALA A 48 7.69 3.52 5.30
N ILE A 49 6.88 2.50 5.01
CA ILE A 49 6.97 1.19 5.65
C ILE A 49 6.87 0.09 4.60
N ASN A 50 7.61 -0.99 4.81
CA ASN A 50 7.50 -2.17 3.97
C ASN A 50 6.11 -2.82 4.15
N ARG A 51 5.38 -2.99 3.04
CA ARG A 51 4.02 -3.56 3.06
C ARG A 51 3.93 -4.94 3.72
N VAL A 52 4.94 -5.80 3.54
CA VAL A 52 4.96 -7.15 4.11
C VAL A 52 5.18 -7.08 5.61
N VAL A 53 6.09 -6.21 6.05
CA VAL A 53 6.34 -5.97 7.48
C VAL A 53 5.08 -5.42 8.16
N LEU A 54 4.45 -4.40 7.57
CA LEU A 54 3.21 -3.83 8.10
C LEU A 54 2.08 -4.86 8.14
N ARG A 55 1.87 -5.59 7.03
CA ARG A 55 0.86 -6.65 6.95
C ARG A 55 1.06 -7.68 8.05
N ASN A 56 2.26 -8.24 8.19
CA ASN A 56 2.52 -9.25 9.20
C ASN A 56 2.33 -8.68 10.60
N PHE A 57 2.84 -7.47 10.86
CA PHE A 57 2.65 -6.82 12.16
C PHE A 57 1.17 -6.66 12.56
N LEU A 58 0.30 -6.29 11.62
CA LEU A 58 -1.14 -6.15 11.86
C LEU A 58 -1.86 -7.51 11.93
N LEU A 59 -1.37 -8.50 11.20
CA LEU A 59 -2.00 -9.81 11.06
C LEU A 59 -1.64 -10.79 12.18
N ASP A 60 -0.43 -10.68 12.74
CA ASP A 60 0.10 -11.61 13.74
C ASP A 60 -0.79 -11.69 15.01
N PRO A 61 -1.29 -10.57 15.58
CA PRO A 61 -2.22 -10.65 16.72
C PRO A 61 -3.53 -11.36 16.36
N ILE A 62 -4.08 -11.10 15.17
CA ILE A 62 -5.35 -11.68 14.71
C ILE A 62 -5.21 -13.19 14.48
N LYS A 63 -4.07 -13.61 13.92
CA LYS A 63 -3.70 -15.03 13.79
C LYS A 63 -3.59 -15.73 15.15
N ALA A 64 -3.00 -15.07 16.14
CA ALA A 64 -2.87 -15.62 17.49
C ALA A 64 -4.22 -15.90 18.17
N HIS A 65 -5.28 -15.20 17.74
CA HIS A 65 -6.65 -15.42 18.17
C HIS A 65 -7.46 -16.35 17.27
N ASP A 66 -6.81 -17.07 16.35
CA ASP A 66 -7.44 -18.05 15.45
C ASP A 66 -8.55 -17.48 14.55
N CYS A 67 -8.56 -16.16 14.33
CA CYS A 67 -9.58 -15.44 13.57
C CYS A 67 -9.28 -15.38 12.06
N VAL A 68 -8.25 -16.08 11.57
CA VAL A 68 -7.82 -16.06 10.17
C VAL A 68 -7.77 -17.46 9.60
N ARG A 69 -8.39 -17.64 8.43
CA ARG A 69 -8.33 -18.88 7.64
C ARG A 69 -7.70 -18.54 6.29
N PHE A 70 -6.51 -19.11 6.02
CA PHE A 70 -5.88 -19.00 4.72
C PHE A 70 -6.47 -20.01 3.74
N GLU A 71 -6.13 -19.86 2.46
CA GLU A 71 -6.53 -20.80 1.38
C GLU A 71 -8.05 -20.88 1.16
N ARG A 72 -8.81 -19.93 1.72
CA ARG A 72 -10.24 -19.74 1.45
C ARG A 72 -10.43 -18.70 0.37
N SER A 73 -10.45 -19.14 -0.88
CA SER A 73 -10.71 -18.26 -2.03
C SER A 73 -12.21 -18.09 -2.21
N PHE A 74 -12.69 -16.85 -2.13
CA PHE A 74 -14.10 -16.50 -2.27
C PHE A 74 -14.62 -16.77 -3.69
N SER A 75 -15.81 -17.38 -3.79
CA SER A 75 -16.52 -17.63 -5.04
C SER A 75 -17.66 -16.61 -5.22
N HIS A 76 -18.69 -16.71 -4.38
CA HIS A 76 -19.90 -15.89 -4.39
C HIS A 76 -20.56 -15.97 -3.00
N TYR A 77 -21.61 -15.18 -2.80
CA TYR A 77 -22.47 -15.29 -1.62
C TYR A 77 -23.95 -15.41 -2.00
N GLU A 78 -24.76 -15.91 -1.08
CA GLU A 78 -26.22 -15.93 -1.16
C GLU A 78 -26.80 -15.31 0.11
N ILE A 79 -27.99 -14.71 0.00
CA ILE A 79 -28.78 -14.31 1.16
C ILE A 79 -29.82 -15.40 1.38
N TYR A 80 -29.87 -15.94 2.59
CA TYR A 80 -30.87 -16.92 2.99
C TYR A 80 -31.65 -16.43 4.20
N THR A 81 -32.92 -16.81 4.27
CA THR A 81 -33.79 -16.48 5.40
C THR A 81 -33.88 -17.67 6.34
N GLU A 82 -33.55 -17.45 7.61
CA GLU A 82 -33.74 -18.46 8.65
C GLU A 82 -35.24 -18.64 9.00
N ALA A 83 -35.59 -19.73 9.67
CA ALA A 83 -36.95 -19.97 10.16
C ALA A 83 -37.47 -18.87 11.12
N THR A 84 -36.57 -18.03 11.64
CA THR A 84 -36.87 -16.87 12.49
C THR A 84 -37.17 -15.59 11.69
N ASP A 85 -37.30 -15.69 10.36
CA ASP A 85 -37.49 -14.56 9.42
C ASP A 85 -36.34 -13.53 9.44
N ARG A 86 -35.13 -14.02 9.75
CA ARG A 86 -33.90 -13.22 9.72
C ARG A 86 -33.07 -13.58 8.51
N GLU A 87 -32.68 -12.56 7.75
CA GLU A 87 -31.73 -12.71 6.66
C GLU A 87 -30.30 -12.92 7.18
N LYS A 88 -29.58 -13.81 6.52
CA LYS A 88 -28.19 -14.17 6.80
C LYS A 88 -27.45 -14.33 5.48
N VAL A 89 -26.12 -14.31 5.56
CA VAL A 89 -25.25 -14.49 4.41
C VAL A 89 -24.65 -15.90 4.43
N LEU A 90 -24.79 -16.62 3.32
CA LEU A 90 -24.04 -17.84 3.05
C LEU A 90 -22.91 -17.50 2.07
N VAL A 91 -21.67 -17.73 2.49
CA VAL A 91 -20.46 -17.49 1.70
C VAL A 91 -20.02 -18.80 1.09
N HIS A 92 -19.74 -18.81 -0.21
CA HIS A 92 -19.20 -19.96 -0.93
C HIS A 92 -17.74 -19.74 -1.32
N PHE A 93 -16.93 -20.79 -1.17
CA PHE A 93 -15.52 -20.80 -1.55
C PHE A 93 -15.29 -21.64 -2.80
N THR A 94 -14.17 -21.42 -3.48
CA THR A 94 -13.85 -22.15 -4.73
C THR A 94 -13.53 -23.62 -4.52
N ASP A 95 -13.24 -24.04 -3.29
CA ASP A 95 -13.04 -25.44 -2.91
C ASP A 95 -14.36 -26.20 -2.69
N GLY A 96 -15.50 -25.54 -2.89
CA GLY A 96 -16.84 -26.09 -2.68
C GLY A 96 -17.34 -26.01 -1.24
N SER A 97 -16.52 -25.55 -0.30
CA SER A 97 -16.95 -25.30 1.08
C SER A 97 -17.74 -24.01 1.20
N SER A 98 -18.44 -23.85 2.33
CA SER A 98 -19.25 -22.67 2.62
C SER A 98 -19.19 -22.29 4.10
N ASP A 99 -19.48 -21.03 4.40
CA ASP A 99 -19.59 -20.51 5.77
C ASP A 99 -20.77 -19.53 5.91
N ARG A 100 -21.27 -19.31 7.13
CA ARG A 100 -22.46 -18.49 7.40
C ARG A 100 -22.13 -17.32 8.31
N CYS A 101 -22.67 -16.16 8.02
CA CYS A 101 -22.51 -14.98 8.86
C CYS A 101 -23.70 -14.02 8.80
N ASP A 102 -23.79 -13.12 9.78
CA ASP A 102 -24.74 -12.01 9.78
C ASP A 102 -24.36 -10.90 8.79
N ILE A 103 -23.06 -10.60 8.71
CA ILE A 103 -22.52 -9.52 7.88
C ILE A 103 -21.27 -10.01 7.17
N LEU A 104 -21.24 -9.83 5.85
CA LEU A 104 -20.05 -10.06 5.03
C LEU A 104 -19.38 -8.72 4.69
N VAL A 105 -18.16 -8.53 5.19
CA VAL A 105 -17.33 -7.36 4.84
C VAL A 105 -16.34 -7.74 3.74
N ALA A 106 -16.57 -7.23 2.53
CA ALA A 106 -15.74 -7.52 1.36
C ALA A 106 -14.47 -6.66 1.31
N ALA A 107 -13.32 -7.23 1.66
CA ALA A 107 -12.01 -6.55 1.63
C ALA A 107 -11.02 -7.16 0.61
N HIS A 108 -11.52 -7.58 -0.56
CA HIS A 108 -10.75 -8.34 -1.57
C HIS A 108 -9.82 -7.51 -2.47
N GLY A 109 -9.80 -6.18 -2.34
CA GLY A 109 -8.97 -5.30 -3.17
C GLY A 109 -9.49 -5.13 -4.60
N SER A 110 -8.59 -4.78 -5.53
CA SER A 110 -8.93 -4.42 -6.91
C SER A 110 -9.54 -5.57 -7.73
N GLY A 111 -9.25 -6.83 -7.39
CA GLY A 111 -9.82 -8.02 -8.04
C GLY A 111 -11.14 -8.50 -7.42
N SER A 112 -11.89 -7.63 -6.75
CA SER A 112 -13.07 -8.04 -5.97
C SER A 112 -14.21 -8.55 -6.86
N ARG A 113 -14.48 -9.86 -6.78
CA ARG A 113 -15.67 -10.50 -7.39
C ARG A 113 -16.98 -9.97 -6.80
N ILE A 114 -16.97 -9.61 -5.51
CA ILE A 114 -18.15 -9.06 -4.83
C ILE A 114 -18.56 -7.74 -5.46
N ASN A 115 -17.61 -6.92 -5.91
CA ASN A 115 -17.91 -5.62 -6.55
C ASN A 115 -18.84 -5.77 -7.77
N GLN A 116 -18.66 -6.86 -8.52
CA GLN A 116 -19.52 -7.20 -9.65
C GLN A 116 -20.84 -7.80 -9.18
N GLN A 117 -20.80 -8.72 -8.22
CA GLN A 117 -21.99 -9.40 -7.71
C GLN A 117 -23.02 -8.42 -7.10
N VAL A 118 -22.57 -7.38 -6.38
CA VAL A 118 -23.47 -6.35 -5.82
C VAL A 118 -23.89 -5.28 -6.84
N GLY A 119 -23.41 -5.37 -8.09
CA GLY A 119 -23.75 -4.43 -9.15
C GLY A 119 -23.03 -3.08 -9.12
N LEU A 120 -22.06 -2.87 -8.21
CA LEU A 120 -21.32 -1.60 -8.11
C LEU A 120 -20.44 -1.35 -9.35
N ASN A 121 -19.74 -2.39 -9.83
CA ASN A 121 -18.94 -2.36 -11.07
C ASN A 121 -18.00 -1.14 -11.22
N ASN A 122 -17.52 -0.57 -10.10
CA ASN A 122 -16.72 0.66 -10.09
C ASN A 122 -15.22 0.41 -9.99
N LEU A 123 -14.78 -0.85 -9.90
CA LEU A 123 -13.37 -1.23 -9.98
C LEU A 123 -13.00 -1.52 -11.44
N VAL A 124 -12.57 -0.49 -12.15
CA VAL A 124 -12.15 -0.58 -13.56
C VAL A 124 -10.63 -0.63 -13.64
N ALA A 125 -10.10 -1.65 -14.31
CA ALA A 125 -8.67 -1.75 -14.58
C ALA A 125 -8.24 -0.67 -15.58
N ILE A 126 -7.15 0.02 -15.28
CA ILE A 126 -6.55 0.99 -16.20
C ILE A 126 -5.47 0.27 -17.00
N ASP A 127 -5.75 0.01 -18.28
CA ASP A 127 -4.86 -0.68 -19.22
C ASP A 127 -4.03 0.27 -20.09
N ALA A 128 -4.41 1.56 -20.13
CA ALA A 128 -3.68 2.59 -20.85
C ALA A 128 -2.35 3.03 -20.22
N HIS A 129 -2.01 2.55 -19.02
CA HIS A 129 -0.84 3.00 -18.25
C HIS A 129 0.07 1.84 -17.88
N ALA A 130 1.36 1.97 -18.17
CA ALA A 130 2.38 1.07 -17.65
C ALA A 130 2.99 1.67 -16.37
N THR A 131 3.13 0.85 -15.33
CA THR A 131 3.81 1.24 -14.09
C THR A 131 5.07 0.40 -13.91
N TYR A 132 6.21 1.06 -13.78
CA TYR A 132 7.48 0.43 -13.48
C TYR A 132 7.91 0.78 -12.06
N VAL A 133 8.21 -0.23 -11.24
CA VAL A 133 8.70 -0.02 -9.87
C VAL A 133 10.11 -0.59 -9.74
N ALA A 134 11.08 0.29 -9.58
CA ALA A 134 12.45 -0.07 -9.23
C ALA A 134 12.72 0.31 -7.77
N ARG A 135 13.27 -0.62 -6.99
CA ARG A 135 13.78 -0.36 -5.64
C ARG A 135 15.23 -0.83 -5.59
N GLY A 136 16.12 0.03 -5.13
CA GLY A 136 17.54 -0.29 -5.05
C GLY A 136 18.26 0.63 -4.08
N THR A 137 19.48 0.23 -3.74
CA THR A 137 20.42 1.07 -3.02
C THR A 137 21.14 1.98 -4.01
N LEU A 138 21.13 3.28 -3.76
CA LEU A 138 21.93 4.23 -4.52
C LEU A 138 23.27 4.44 -3.80
N SER A 139 24.39 4.34 -4.52
CA SER A 139 25.69 4.70 -3.95
C SER A 139 25.75 6.20 -3.68
N HIS A 140 26.56 6.62 -2.72
CA HIS A 140 26.73 8.04 -2.41
C HIS A 140 27.18 8.83 -3.64
N GLU A 141 28.09 8.28 -4.44
CA GLU A 141 28.56 8.88 -5.70
C GLU A 141 27.40 9.13 -6.69
N LYS A 142 26.53 8.12 -6.90
CA LYS A 142 25.37 8.26 -7.79
C LYS A 142 24.33 9.21 -7.22
N LEU A 143 24.16 9.24 -5.89
CA LEU A 143 23.29 10.19 -5.22
C LEU A 143 23.74 11.62 -5.54
N THR A 144 25.04 11.93 -5.39
CA THR A 144 25.57 13.28 -5.68
C THR A 144 25.44 13.72 -7.13
N GLN A 145 25.23 12.79 -8.07
CA GLN A 145 25.03 13.09 -9.49
C GLN A 145 23.55 13.36 -9.84
N LEU A 146 22.61 13.15 -8.92
CA LEU A 146 21.20 13.40 -9.19
C LEU A 146 20.89 14.91 -9.25
N PRO A 147 19.97 15.33 -10.13
CA PRO A 147 19.40 16.68 -10.11
C PRO A 147 18.91 17.12 -8.73
N GLU A 148 19.10 18.40 -8.39
CA GLU A 148 18.77 18.99 -7.09
C GLU A 148 17.33 18.69 -6.64
N VAL A 149 16.37 18.75 -7.57
CA VAL A 149 14.95 18.47 -7.30
C VAL A 149 14.73 17.07 -6.71
N LEU A 150 15.55 16.07 -7.08
CA LEU A 150 15.44 14.70 -6.57
C LEU A 150 15.96 14.54 -5.14
N HIS A 151 16.70 15.52 -4.61
CA HIS A 151 17.18 15.49 -3.23
C HIS A 151 16.19 16.10 -2.24
N SER A 152 15.23 16.88 -2.73
CA SER A 152 14.41 17.77 -1.89
C SER A 152 13.21 17.06 -1.25
N HIS A 153 12.38 16.41 -2.06
CA HIS A 153 11.14 15.77 -1.66
C HIS A 153 10.82 14.58 -2.57
N PRO A 154 9.98 13.62 -2.12
CA PRO A 154 9.35 12.68 -3.03
C PRO A 154 8.63 13.45 -4.13
N LEU A 155 8.67 12.94 -5.36
CA LEU A 155 8.00 13.57 -6.48
C LEU A 155 7.18 12.58 -7.28
N MET A 156 6.16 13.12 -7.93
CA MET A 156 5.28 12.42 -8.83
C MET A 156 5.15 13.20 -10.13
N VAL A 157 5.33 12.54 -11.27
CA VAL A 157 5.15 13.12 -12.60
C VAL A 157 4.18 12.25 -13.39
N PHE A 158 3.25 12.89 -14.09
CA PHE A 158 2.37 12.25 -15.05
C PHE A 158 2.64 12.84 -16.43
N ASP A 159 3.04 12.01 -17.39
CA ASP A 159 3.25 12.45 -18.76
C ASP A 159 2.96 11.31 -19.74
N ARG A 160 2.22 11.61 -20.82
CA ARG A 160 1.92 10.69 -21.94
C ARG A 160 1.49 9.26 -21.53
N GLY A 161 0.64 9.14 -20.50
CA GLY A 161 0.15 7.83 -20.03
C GLY A 161 1.15 7.05 -19.15
N ALA A 162 2.26 7.67 -18.74
CA ALA A 162 3.17 7.13 -17.75
C ALA A 162 3.07 7.92 -16.44
N SER A 163 3.22 7.22 -15.32
CA SER A 163 3.42 7.84 -14.02
C SER A 163 4.81 7.48 -13.48
N LEU A 164 5.54 8.49 -13.04
CA LEU A 164 6.80 8.35 -12.34
C LEU A 164 6.56 8.74 -10.88
N TYR A 165 6.94 7.85 -9.97
CA TYR A 165 7.09 8.20 -8.55
C TYR A 165 8.54 7.96 -8.15
N TYR A 166 9.16 8.99 -7.57
CA TYR A 166 10.51 8.92 -7.06
C TYR A 166 10.55 9.36 -5.60
N ALA A 167 11.25 8.59 -4.77
CA ALA A 167 11.54 8.97 -3.40
C ALA A 167 12.92 8.44 -3.02
N CYS A 168 13.82 9.35 -2.64
CA CYS A 168 15.08 8.98 -2.01
C CYS A 168 14.91 9.02 -0.50
N MET A 169 15.00 7.87 0.15
CA MET A 169 15.06 7.81 1.60
C MET A 169 16.53 7.71 2.01
N PRO A 170 17.12 8.76 2.60
CA PRO A 170 18.47 8.65 3.13
C PRO A 170 18.45 7.63 4.27
N PHE A 171 18.97 6.43 4.01
CA PHE A 171 19.28 5.48 5.06
C PHE A 171 20.47 6.04 5.84
N CYS A 172 20.18 6.66 6.99
CA CYS A 172 21.25 6.87 7.95
C CYS A 172 21.64 5.51 8.52
N CYS A 173 22.94 5.23 8.46
CA CYS A 173 23.58 4.03 8.97
C CYS A 173 22.99 3.57 10.32
N LEU A 174 22.33 2.41 10.32
CA LEU A 174 22.44 1.49 11.43
C LEU A 174 22.61 0.08 10.87
N SER A 175 23.76 -0.49 11.18
CA SER A 175 24.17 -1.86 10.88
C SER A 175 23.05 -2.88 11.13
N ARG A 176 22.55 -3.50 10.07
CA ARG A 176 22.33 -4.96 9.96
C ARG A 176 21.83 -5.29 8.55
N ARG A 177 22.65 -6.05 7.83
CA ARG A 177 22.31 -6.70 6.55
C ARG A 177 20.95 -7.38 6.67
N LEU A 178 19.97 -6.91 5.91
CA LEU A 178 18.79 -7.68 5.56
C LEU A 178 18.73 -7.73 4.03
N ARG A 179 19.00 -8.93 3.51
CA ARG A 179 18.87 -9.28 2.09
C ARG A 179 17.45 -9.00 1.64
N VAL A 180 17.30 -8.45 0.43
CA VAL A 180 16.00 -8.38 -0.24
C VAL A 180 15.99 -9.42 -1.35
N THR A 181 15.09 -10.38 -1.17
CA THR A 181 14.67 -11.39 -2.14
C THR A 181 13.92 -10.71 -3.29
N HIS A 182 14.17 -11.16 -4.53
CA HIS A 182 13.38 -10.77 -5.69
C HIS A 182 11.90 -11.16 -5.50
N CYS A 183 11.00 -10.22 -5.72
CA CYS A 183 9.63 -10.52 -6.12
C CYS A 183 9.41 -9.88 -7.49
N VAL A 184 9.43 -10.72 -8.52
CA VAL A 184 8.78 -10.44 -9.80
C VAL A 184 7.29 -10.70 -9.57
N GLY A 185 6.43 -9.74 -9.89
CA GLY A 185 4.98 -9.90 -9.83
C GLY A 185 4.40 -9.55 -11.20
N PHE A 186 3.86 -10.57 -11.86
CA PHE A 186 2.65 -10.43 -12.67
C PHE A 186 1.44 -10.50 -11.73
#